data_AF-A0A3R9TJZ5-F1
#
_entry.id   AF-A0A3R9TJZ5-F1
#
_cell.length_a   1.000
_cell.length_b   1.000
_cell.length_c   1.000
_cell.angle_alpha   90.00
_cell.angle_beta   90.00
_cell.angle_gamma   90.00
#
_symmetry.space_group_name_H-M   'P 1'
#
loop_
_entity.id
_entity.type
_entity.pdbx_description
1 polymer ?
#
loop_
_entity_poly.entity_id
_entity_poly.type
_entity_poly.pdbx_seq_one_letter_code
_entity_poly.pdbx_strand_id
1 'polypeptide(L)'
;MNALQPVYQVMDQGILQDFINSLLVETIIPEQFIFDFATAQTALNQHGKNLQEVFKNTSEQFSFVLLHEESRQGLVMFAVQKGITQAWKFANETEVFLLERTNDHVQINVIGIIELFEFIQAIGLFNQCSTDKVQAFYEQLQKCLKQYHLLQQHRVNAHDLLNQSSAHRFRILEQYAGYRDRPYHPLAKLKEGLSQQEYMQYCPEFAQELSIHWVAVHKDKMMFGEGVENIFKQQPSEIFIPRAERYQLKQEMFQRGLNETHIAMPIHPWQFEHLFPKFYADDIADGVCHPLNFISKGMYASASMRSLLSKNVLEESLKLPIGIKALGSLRFLPIVKMINGEKNQKLLQQAKA
;
A
#
# COMPACT_ATOMS: atom_id res chain seq x y z
N MET A 1 -18.16 4.74 -23.84
CA MET A 1 -18.38 4.08 -22.55
C MET A 1 -17.11 4.22 -21.72
N ASN A 2 -17.09 5.12 -20.72
CA ASN A 2 -16.02 5.15 -19.73
C ASN A 2 -16.24 3.94 -18.79
N ALA A 3 -15.63 2.81 -19.12
CA ALA A 3 -15.81 1.55 -18.37
C ALA A 3 -15.18 1.58 -16.96
N LEU A 4 -14.34 2.57 -16.68
CA LEU A 4 -13.80 2.81 -15.36
C LEU A 4 -14.41 4.11 -14.83
N GLN A 5 -15.17 4.00 -13.75
CA GLN A 5 -15.58 5.16 -12.97
C GLN A 5 -14.33 5.89 -12.46
N PRO A 6 -14.41 7.22 -12.28
CA PRO A 6 -13.38 7.95 -11.56
C PRO A 6 -13.17 7.31 -10.19
N VAL A 7 -11.91 7.00 -9.85
CA VAL A 7 -11.52 6.33 -8.61
C VAL A 7 -12.09 7.03 -7.35
N TYR A 8 -12.30 8.34 -7.41
CA TYR A 8 -12.72 9.16 -6.27
C TYR A 8 -14.15 8.88 -5.76
N GLN A 9 -15.06 8.36 -6.59
CA GLN A 9 -16.44 8.05 -6.15
C GLN A 9 -16.52 6.74 -5.34
N VAL A 10 -15.49 5.91 -5.37
CA VAL A 10 -15.52 4.56 -4.80
C VAL A 10 -14.97 4.51 -3.36
N MET A 11 -14.35 5.57 -2.85
CA MET A 11 -13.43 5.42 -1.71
C MET A 11 -13.50 6.46 -0.59
N ASP A 12 -14.49 7.33 -0.49
CA ASP A 12 -14.50 8.34 0.58
C ASP A 12 -14.45 7.72 2.01
N GLN A 13 -14.81 6.44 2.15
CA GLN A 13 -14.72 5.67 3.40
C GLN A 13 -13.90 4.36 3.31
N GLY A 14 -13.08 4.16 2.27
CA GLY A 14 -12.42 2.86 2.00
C GLY A 14 -11.59 2.31 3.17
N ILE A 15 -10.76 3.15 3.81
CA ILE A 15 -9.96 2.73 4.97
C ILE A 15 -10.83 2.52 6.21
N LEU A 16 -11.86 3.35 6.43
CA LEU A 16 -12.77 3.18 7.57
C LEU A 16 -13.52 1.85 7.47
N GLN A 17 -14.02 1.52 6.28
CA GLN A 17 -14.64 0.24 5.99
C GLN A 17 -13.66 -0.92 6.21
N ASP A 18 -12.43 -0.84 5.69
CA ASP A 18 -11.43 -1.90 5.90
C ASP A 18 -11.09 -2.03 7.40
N PHE A 19 -11.00 -0.94 8.16
CA PHE A 19 -10.77 -0.93 9.61
C PHE A 19 -11.90 -1.61 10.39
N ILE A 20 -13.15 -1.19 10.19
CA ILE A 20 -14.31 -1.79 10.86
C ILE A 20 -14.42 -3.26 10.52
N ASN A 21 -14.26 -3.63 9.25
CA ASN A 21 -14.35 -5.03 8.84
C ASN A 21 -13.25 -5.88 9.48
N SER A 22 -12.02 -5.36 9.65
CA SER A 22 -10.99 -6.09 10.38
C SER A 22 -11.36 -6.30 11.84
N LEU A 23 -11.94 -5.30 12.51
CA LEU A 23 -12.41 -5.43 13.90
C LEU A 23 -13.52 -6.49 14.06
N LEU A 24 -14.44 -6.56 13.09
CA LEU A 24 -15.52 -7.55 13.08
C LEU A 24 -14.98 -8.97 12.78
N VAL A 25 -14.10 -9.11 11.79
CA VAL A 25 -13.55 -10.42 11.37
C VAL A 25 -12.62 -10.99 12.43
N GLU A 26 -11.80 -10.16 13.07
CA GLU A 26 -10.91 -10.60 14.15
C GLU A 26 -11.61 -10.64 15.51
N THR A 27 -12.93 -10.41 15.56
CA THR A 27 -13.76 -10.48 16.77
C THR A 27 -13.33 -9.53 17.90
N ILE A 28 -12.61 -8.45 17.56
CA ILE A 28 -12.31 -7.36 18.50
C ILE A 28 -13.60 -6.64 18.90
N ILE A 29 -14.53 -6.49 17.95
CA ILE A 29 -15.93 -6.18 18.25
C ILE A 29 -16.70 -7.51 18.17
N PRO A 30 -16.97 -8.17 19.33
CA PRO A 30 -17.70 -9.42 19.34
C PRO A 30 -19.19 -9.22 19.02
N GLU A 31 -19.85 -10.29 18.59
CA GLU A 31 -21.27 -10.27 18.17
C GLU A 31 -22.24 -9.78 19.25
N GLN A 32 -21.87 -9.85 20.53
CA GLN A 32 -22.68 -9.34 21.64
C GLN A 32 -22.91 -7.81 21.58
N PHE A 33 -22.11 -7.08 20.81
CA PHE A 33 -22.32 -5.65 20.56
C PHE A 33 -23.15 -5.37 19.30
N ILE A 34 -23.63 -6.43 18.61
CA ILE A 34 -24.40 -6.31 17.38
C ILE A 34 -25.87 -6.60 17.69
N PHE A 35 -26.71 -5.62 17.41
CA PHE A 35 -28.13 -5.64 17.75
C PHE A 35 -28.99 -5.49 16.51
N ASP A 36 -30.20 -6.04 16.55
CA ASP A 36 -31.19 -5.84 15.49
C ASP A 36 -31.70 -4.39 15.46
N PHE A 37 -32.45 -4.06 14.41
CA PHE A 37 -33.04 -2.74 14.23
C PHE A 37 -33.88 -2.29 15.42
N ALA A 38 -34.73 -3.17 15.96
CA ALA A 38 -35.66 -2.82 17.04
C ALA A 38 -34.94 -2.46 18.34
N THR A 39 -33.89 -3.22 18.67
CA THR A 39 -33.05 -2.99 19.85
C THR A 39 -32.24 -1.71 19.69
N ALA A 40 -31.65 -1.48 18.50
CA ALA A 40 -30.94 -0.25 18.20
C ALA A 40 -31.84 0.99 18.21
N GLN A 41 -33.07 0.87 17.73
CA GLN A 41 -34.08 1.93 17.82
C GLN A 41 -34.41 2.27 19.27
N THR A 42 -34.53 1.25 20.13
CA THR A 42 -34.80 1.44 21.55
C THR A 42 -33.64 2.14 22.25
N ALA A 43 -32.39 1.80 21.91
CA ALA A 43 -31.21 2.50 22.42
C ALA A 43 -31.24 3.99 22.03
N LEU A 44 -31.50 4.33 20.77
CA LEU A 44 -31.59 5.74 20.33
C LEU A 44 -32.77 6.51 20.93
N ASN A 45 -33.90 5.84 21.18
CA ASN A 45 -35.06 6.47 21.81
C ASN A 45 -34.72 7.02 23.20
N GLN A 46 -33.82 6.38 23.95
CA GLN A 46 -33.34 6.87 25.25
C GLN A 46 -32.57 8.19 25.12
N HIS A 47 -32.05 8.46 23.92
CA HIS A 47 -31.37 9.70 23.55
C HIS A 47 -32.28 10.70 22.82
N GLY A 48 -33.59 10.40 22.70
CA GLY A 48 -34.55 11.25 22.00
C GLY A 48 -34.31 11.33 20.49
N LYS A 49 -33.77 10.26 19.89
CA LYS A 49 -33.41 10.18 18.45
C LYS A 49 -34.02 8.97 17.79
N ASN A 50 -34.25 9.05 16.47
CA ASN A 50 -34.73 7.93 15.65
C ASN A 50 -33.62 7.37 14.73
N LEU A 51 -33.57 6.05 14.48
CA LEU A 51 -32.60 5.47 13.56
C LEU A 51 -32.71 6.04 12.14
N GLN A 52 -33.93 6.30 11.67
CA GLN A 52 -34.20 6.87 10.35
C GLN A 52 -33.80 8.35 10.26
N GLU A 53 -33.74 9.06 11.40
CA GLU A 53 -33.21 10.43 11.44
C GLU A 53 -31.68 10.45 11.38
N VAL A 54 -31.03 9.46 12.01
CA VAL A 54 -29.57 9.35 12.07
C VAL A 54 -29.00 8.76 10.78
N PHE A 55 -29.59 7.68 10.27
CA PHE A 55 -29.15 6.98 9.06
C PHE A 55 -30.14 7.23 7.91
N LYS A 56 -29.69 8.00 6.92
CA LYS A 56 -30.51 8.36 5.75
C LYS A 56 -30.99 7.16 4.92
N ASN A 57 -30.19 6.10 4.85
CA ASN A 57 -30.44 4.90 4.02
C ASN A 57 -30.60 3.63 4.86
N THR A 58 -31.25 3.72 6.03
CA THR A 58 -31.40 2.57 6.93
C THR A 58 -32.56 1.66 6.54
N SER A 59 -32.37 0.34 6.72
CA SER A 59 -33.35 -0.71 6.48
C SER A 59 -33.52 -1.58 7.72
N GLU A 60 -34.72 -2.16 7.93
CA GLU A 60 -34.96 -3.16 8.99
C GLU A 60 -34.10 -4.42 8.83
N GLN A 61 -33.49 -4.62 7.66
CA GLN A 61 -32.55 -5.72 7.39
C GLN A 61 -31.15 -5.46 7.96
N PHE A 62 -30.84 -4.22 8.35
CA PHE A 62 -29.56 -3.90 8.98
C PHE A 62 -29.57 -4.27 10.45
N SER A 63 -28.39 -4.66 10.93
CA SER A 63 -28.06 -4.73 12.35
C SER A 63 -27.11 -3.58 12.67
N PHE A 64 -26.94 -3.27 13.95
CA PHE A 64 -26.17 -2.12 14.39
C PHE A 64 -25.19 -2.54 15.46
N VAL A 65 -23.95 -2.12 15.32
CA VAL A 65 -23.00 -2.16 16.43
C VAL A 65 -23.34 -1.02 17.37
N LEU A 66 -23.46 -1.30 18.68
CA LEU A 66 -23.64 -0.31 19.74
C LEU A 66 -22.51 -0.46 20.77
N LEU A 67 -21.67 0.57 20.90
CA LEU A 67 -20.56 0.62 21.85
C LEU A 67 -20.81 1.74 22.85
N HIS A 68 -20.92 1.40 24.14
CA HIS A 68 -21.20 2.35 25.20
C HIS A 68 -19.94 2.67 26.02
N GLU A 69 -19.71 3.94 26.30
CA GLU A 69 -18.69 4.41 27.24
C GLU A 69 -19.38 5.05 28.45
N GLU A 70 -19.40 4.32 29.57
CA GLU A 70 -20.12 4.73 30.80
C GLU A 70 -19.63 6.08 31.34
N SER A 71 -18.32 6.36 31.25
CA SER A 71 -17.70 7.55 31.83
C SER A 71 -18.09 8.86 31.13
N ARG A 72 -18.28 8.83 29.81
CA ARG A 72 -18.65 10.00 28.99
C ARG A 72 -20.12 10.03 28.61
N GLN A 73 -20.90 9.03 29.03
CA GLN A 73 -22.26 8.78 28.50
C GLN A 73 -22.28 8.78 26.97
N GLY A 74 -21.21 8.28 26.35
CA GLY A 74 -21.02 8.23 24.92
C GLY A 74 -21.57 6.93 24.33
N LEU A 75 -22.15 7.01 23.13
CA LEU A 75 -22.57 5.85 22.34
C LEU A 75 -21.98 5.96 20.93
N VAL A 76 -21.11 5.03 20.56
CA VAL A 76 -20.73 4.84 19.15
C VAL A 76 -21.67 3.83 18.52
N MET A 77 -22.21 4.19 17.35
CA MET A 77 -23.12 3.35 16.60
C MET A 77 -22.84 3.39 15.10
N PHE A 78 -22.90 2.21 14.47
CA PHE A 78 -22.77 2.09 13.02
C PHE A 78 -23.47 0.83 12.49
N ALA A 79 -23.92 0.90 11.24
CA ALA A 79 -24.70 -0.18 10.63
C ALA A 79 -23.81 -1.31 10.09
N VAL A 80 -24.27 -2.54 10.25
CA VAL A 80 -23.66 -3.76 9.74
C VAL A 80 -24.71 -4.64 9.07
N GLN A 81 -24.26 -5.53 8.20
CA GLN A 81 -25.09 -6.51 7.51
C GLN A 81 -24.36 -7.84 7.43
N LYS A 82 -25.07 -8.92 7.10
CA LYS A 82 -24.44 -10.22 6.88
C LYS A 82 -23.46 -10.16 5.71
N GLY A 83 -22.27 -10.72 5.93
CA GLY A 83 -21.26 -10.90 4.87
C GLY A 83 -21.52 -12.19 4.07
N ILE A 84 -20.77 -12.36 2.97
CA ILE A 84 -20.80 -13.59 2.18
C ILE A 84 -19.92 -14.67 2.84
N THR A 85 -18.68 -14.30 3.16
CA THR A 85 -17.67 -15.20 3.76
C THR A 85 -17.44 -14.93 5.25
N GLN A 86 -17.78 -13.73 5.72
CA GLN A 86 -17.67 -13.27 7.10
C GLN A 86 -19.06 -13.12 7.71
N ALA A 87 -19.17 -13.32 9.02
CA ALA A 87 -20.46 -13.23 9.71
C ALA A 87 -21.10 -11.84 9.54
N TRP A 88 -20.30 -10.78 9.69
CA TRP A 88 -20.72 -9.39 9.62
C TRP A 88 -19.78 -8.56 8.76
N LYS A 89 -20.32 -7.56 8.08
CA LYS A 89 -19.57 -6.53 7.38
C LYS A 89 -20.21 -5.17 7.61
N PHE A 90 -19.40 -4.13 7.57
CA PHE A 90 -19.87 -2.75 7.57
C PHE A 90 -20.89 -2.53 6.43
N ALA A 91 -21.98 -1.83 6.73
CA ALA A 91 -23.01 -1.54 5.74
C ALA A 91 -22.52 -0.46 4.77
N ASN A 92 -22.75 -0.68 3.46
CA ASN A 92 -22.32 0.27 2.43
C ASN A 92 -23.06 1.61 2.58
N GLU A 93 -22.40 2.71 2.26
CA GLU A 93 -23.00 4.06 2.28
C GLU A 93 -23.55 4.48 3.65
N THR A 94 -22.95 3.96 4.73
CA THR A 94 -23.31 4.35 6.11
C THR A 94 -22.14 5.05 6.79
N GLU A 95 -22.43 5.76 7.87
CA GLU A 95 -21.45 6.50 8.65
C GLU A 95 -21.29 5.86 10.04
N VAL A 96 -20.20 6.23 10.72
CA VAL A 96 -20.03 5.92 12.14
C VAL A 96 -20.42 7.15 12.94
N PHE A 97 -21.38 7.00 13.84
CA PHE A 97 -21.89 8.07 14.66
C PHE A 97 -21.39 7.93 16.09
N LEU A 98 -20.96 9.05 16.67
CA LEU A 98 -20.76 9.22 18.10
C LEU A 98 -21.88 10.10 18.63
N LEU A 99 -22.63 9.58 19.60
CA LEU A 99 -23.64 10.30 20.35
C LEU A 99 -23.07 10.66 21.72
N GLU A 100 -23.07 11.95 22.04
CA GLU A 100 -22.61 12.46 23.33
C GLU A 100 -23.69 13.31 23.98
N ARG A 101 -23.89 13.12 25.29
CA ARG A 101 -24.85 13.91 26.05
C ARG A 101 -24.13 15.07 26.74
N THR A 102 -24.46 16.30 26.35
CA THR A 102 -23.94 17.53 26.96
C THR A 102 -25.10 18.41 27.40
N ASN A 103 -25.19 18.74 28.70
CA ASN A 103 -26.17 19.68 29.26
C ASN A 103 -27.61 19.45 28.75
N ASP A 104 -28.12 18.22 28.93
CA ASP A 104 -29.44 17.73 28.50
C ASP A 104 -29.74 17.68 27.00
N HIS A 105 -28.77 18.00 26.14
CA HIS A 105 -28.86 17.79 24.70
C HIS A 105 -27.96 16.64 24.24
N VAL A 106 -28.46 15.85 23.29
CA VAL A 106 -27.67 14.81 22.62
C VAL A 106 -27.13 15.38 21.32
N GLN A 107 -25.81 15.48 21.23
CA GLN A 107 -25.08 15.78 20.00
C GLN A 107 -24.78 14.49 19.26
N ILE A 108 -24.86 14.55 17.92
CA ILE A 108 -24.53 13.43 17.05
C ILE A 108 -23.46 13.91 16.09
N ASN A 109 -22.30 13.27 16.14
CA ASN A 109 -21.14 13.59 15.31
C ASN A 109 -20.80 12.39 14.43
N VAL A 110 -20.50 12.62 13.16
CA VAL A 110 -19.86 11.61 12.32
C VAL A 110 -18.38 11.55 12.71
N ILE A 111 -17.90 10.35 13.03
CA ILE A 111 -16.52 10.15 13.49
C ILE A 111 -15.69 9.34 12.52
N GLY A 112 -14.38 9.60 12.53
CA GLY A 112 -13.40 8.90 11.72
C GLY A 112 -12.76 7.71 12.44
N ILE A 113 -11.71 7.18 11.83
CA ILE A 113 -10.97 6.02 12.35
C ILE A 113 -10.28 6.32 13.70
N ILE A 114 -9.75 7.54 13.86
CA ILE A 114 -8.99 7.91 15.05
C ILE A 114 -9.90 7.98 16.27
N GLU A 115 -11.01 8.70 16.13
CA GLU A 115 -12.03 8.84 17.18
C GLU A 115 -12.67 7.49 17.51
N LEU A 116 -12.97 6.66 16.50
CA LEU A 116 -13.47 5.30 16.71
C LEU A 116 -12.45 4.44 17.45
N PHE A 117 -11.18 4.50 17.08
CA PHE A 117 -10.12 3.76 17.74
C PHE A 117 -9.97 4.16 19.22
N GLU A 118 -9.94 5.47 19.49
CA GLU A 118 -9.85 6.01 20.85
C GLU A 118 -11.05 5.58 21.70
N PHE A 119 -12.26 5.58 21.13
CA PHE A 119 -13.46 5.11 21.81
C PHE A 119 -13.37 3.61 22.13
N ILE A 120 -13.00 2.78 21.15
CA ILE A 120 -12.80 1.31 21.33
C ILE A 120 -11.74 1.03 22.41
N GLN A 121 -10.67 1.83 22.44
CA GLN A 121 -9.64 1.74 23.47
C GLN A 121 -10.19 2.13 24.85
N ALA A 122 -10.96 3.22 24.95
CA ALA A 122 -11.53 3.70 26.21
C ALA A 122 -12.51 2.71 26.85
N ILE A 123 -13.30 1.99 26.04
CA ILE A 123 -14.20 0.94 26.52
C ILE A 123 -13.51 -0.41 26.75
N GLY A 124 -12.20 -0.49 26.53
CA GLY A 124 -11.37 -1.64 26.88
C GLY A 124 -11.41 -2.81 25.89
N LEU A 125 -11.89 -2.63 24.65
CA LEU A 125 -11.91 -3.72 23.66
C LEU A 125 -10.50 -4.15 23.21
N PHE A 126 -9.49 -3.30 23.41
CA PHE A 126 -8.09 -3.65 23.19
C PHE A 126 -7.36 -4.21 24.44
N ASN A 127 -8.05 -4.45 25.57
CA ASN A 127 -7.39 -4.84 26.82
C ASN A 127 -6.67 -6.20 26.76
N GLN A 128 -7.04 -7.07 25.82
CA GLN A 128 -6.36 -8.34 25.60
C GLN A 128 -5.10 -8.19 24.72
N CYS A 129 -4.90 -7.03 24.11
CA CYS A 129 -3.77 -6.73 23.25
C CYS A 129 -2.59 -6.15 24.06
N SER A 130 -1.39 -6.30 23.54
CA SER A 130 -0.19 -5.65 24.10
C SER A 130 -0.29 -4.13 23.96
N THR A 131 -0.20 -3.38 25.07
CA THR A 131 -0.31 -1.91 25.09
C THR A 131 0.64 -1.23 24.11
N ASP A 132 1.92 -1.64 24.06
CA ASP A 132 2.90 -1.08 23.13
C ASP A 132 2.52 -1.30 21.65
N LYS A 133 1.88 -2.44 21.33
CA LYS A 133 1.43 -2.75 19.96
C LYS A 133 0.20 -1.93 19.59
N VAL A 134 -0.73 -1.72 20.54
CA VAL A 134 -1.91 -0.86 20.35
C VAL A 134 -1.46 0.58 20.08
N GLN A 135 -0.52 1.08 20.87
CA GLN A 135 0.06 2.41 20.68
C GLN A 135 0.79 2.54 19.33
N ALA A 136 1.63 1.56 18.97
CA ALA A 136 2.30 1.56 17.67
C ALA A 136 1.30 1.52 16.50
N PHE A 137 0.22 0.74 16.62
CA PHE A 137 -0.83 0.67 15.61
C PHE A 137 -1.60 1.99 15.48
N TYR A 138 -1.88 2.69 16.59
CA TYR A 138 -2.47 4.02 16.57
C TYR A 138 -1.61 5.04 15.81
N GLU A 139 -0.31 5.08 16.08
CA GLU A 139 0.62 5.94 15.35
C GLU A 139 0.70 5.59 13.85
N GLN A 140 0.63 4.30 13.54
CA GLN A 140 0.58 3.81 12.17
C GLN A 140 -0.72 4.22 11.46
N LEU A 141 -1.87 4.18 12.12
CA LEU A 141 -3.14 4.67 11.60
C LEU A 141 -3.05 6.17 11.26
N GLN A 142 -2.51 6.99 12.18
CA GLN A 142 -2.33 8.42 11.94
C GLN A 142 -1.44 8.70 10.72
N LYS A 143 -0.33 7.96 10.57
CA LYS A 143 0.55 8.06 9.38
C LYS A 143 -0.17 7.58 8.11
N CYS A 144 -0.93 6.50 8.20
CA CYS A 144 -1.72 5.94 7.10
C CYS A 144 -2.73 6.96 6.58
N LEU A 145 -3.46 7.63 7.47
CA LEU A 145 -4.44 8.66 7.11
C LEU A 145 -3.80 9.88 6.44
N LYS A 146 -2.61 10.30 6.88
CA LYS A 146 -1.85 11.36 6.20
C LYS A 146 -1.49 10.99 4.76
N GLN A 147 -1.01 9.76 4.53
CA GLN A 147 -0.72 9.27 3.18
C GLN A 147 -1.99 9.08 2.35
N TYR A 148 -3.08 8.64 2.98
CA TYR A 148 -4.37 8.49 2.34
C TYR A 148 -4.95 9.83 1.86
N HIS A 149 -4.78 10.90 2.64
CA HIS A 149 -5.25 12.22 2.25
C HIS A 149 -4.57 12.70 0.95
N LEU A 150 -3.28 12.43 0.77
CA LEU A 150 -2.58 12.72 -0.49
C LEU A 150 -3.19 11.95 -1.68
N LEU A 151 -3.62 10.71 -1.46
CA LEU A 151 -4.29 9.91 -2.49
C LEU A 151 -5.68 10.45 -2.84
N GLN A 152 -6.43 10.98 -1.87
CA GLN A 152 -7.75 11.58 -2.13
C GLN A 152 -7.66 12.86 -2.98
N GLN A 153 -6.54 13.58 -2.88
CA GLN A 153 -6.25 14.76 -3.69
C GLN A 153 -5.78 14.40 -5.12
N HIS A 154 -5.38 13.14 -5.35
CA HIS A 154 -4.89 12.67 -6.65
C HIS A 154 -5.98 11.96 -7.44
N ARG A 155 -6.02 12.19 -8.76
CA ARG A 155 -6.96 11.54 -9.68
C ARG A 155 -6.20 10.79 -10.75
N VAL A 156 -6.38 9.48 -10.80
CA VAL A 156 -5.91 8.64 -11.90
C VAL A 156 -6.67 9.05 -13.17
N ASN A 157 -5.92 9.52 -14.17
CA ASN A 157 -6.51 9.88 -15.46
C ASN A 157 -6.66 8.62 -16.33
N ALA A 158 -7.87 8.06 -16.34
CA ALA A 158 -8.25 6.93 -17.19
C ALA A 158 -8.99 7.35 -18.46
N HIS A 159 -8.90 8.63 -18.87
CA HIS A 159 -9.58 9.11 -20.06
C HIS A 159 -9.10 8.37 -21.31
N ASP A 160 -10.06 7.93 -22.12
CA ASP A 160 -9.80 7.23 -23.38
C ASP A 160 -8.92 5.98 -23.22
N LEU A 161 -8.98 5.31 -22.05
CA LEU A 161 -8.10 4.20 -21.70
C LEU A 161 -7.97 3.18 -22.83
N LEU A 162 -9.07 2.79 -23.48
CA LEU A 162 -9.08 1.76 -24.51
C LEU A 162 -8.27 2.13 -25.76
N ASN A 163 -8.11 3.42 -26.08
CA ASN A 163 -7.32 3.89 -27.22
C ASN A 163 -5.85 4.21 -26.86
N GLN A 164 -5.49 4.13 -25.57
CA GLN A 164 -4.10 4.29 -25.14
C GLN A 164 -3.26 3.06 -25.52
N SER A 165 -1.92 3.25 -25.59
CA SER A 165 -0.99 2.14 -25.81
C SER A 165 -1.09 1.09 -24.69
N SER A 166 -0.82 -0.19 -25.01
CA SER A 166 -0.89 -1.28 -24.02
C SER A 166 -0.03 -1.02 -22.78
N ALA A 167 1.15 -0.39 -22.95
CA ALA A 167 2.02 0.02 -21.86
C ALA A 167 1.35 1.04 -20.93
N HIS A 168 0.73 2.07 -21.51
CA HIS A 168 0.06 3.12 -20.75
C HIS A 168 -1.19 2.59 -20.05
N ARG A 169 -1.97 1.73 -20.74
CA ARG A 169 -3.11 1.04 -20.15
C ARG A 169 -2.71 0.20 -18.95
N PHE A 170 -1.66 -0.62 -19.09
CA PHE A 170 -1.20 -1.47 -18.01
C PHE A 170 -0.73 -0.65 -16.81
N ARG A 171 -0.01 0.46 -17.03
CA ARG A 171 0.36 1.37 -15.94
C ARG A 171 -0.87 1.94 -15.22
N ILE A 172 -1.89 2.39 -15.95
CA ILE A 172 -3.14 2.87 -15.33
C ILE A 172 -3.78 1.76 -14.48
N LEU A 173 -3.86 0.53 -14.99
CA LEU A 173 -4.41 -0.59 -14.21
C LEU A 173 -3.60 -0.85 -12.92
N GLU A 174 -2.28 -0.71 -12.98
CA GLU A 174 -1.42 -0.79 -11.79
C GLU A 174 -1.65 0.38 -10.81
N GLN A 175 -2.01 1.58 -11.29
CA GLN A 175 -2.46 2.68 -10.43
C GLN A 175 -3.75 2.33 -9.70
N TYR A 176 -4.74 1.74 -10.40
CA TYR A 176 -5.99 1.29 -9.77
C TYR A 176 -5.72 0.19 -8.73
N ALA A 177 -4.82 -0.75 -9.04
CA ALA A 177 -4.40 -1.79 -8.10
C ALA A 177 -3.71 -1.20 -6.86
N GLY A 178 -2.82 -0.21 -7.03
CA GLY A 178 -2.23 0.54 -5.92
C GLY A 178 -3.28 1.33 -5.13
N TYR A 179 -4.24 1.95 -5.82
CA TYR A 179 -5.29 2.74 -5.19
C TYR A 179 -6.27 1.89 -4.38
N ARG A 180 -6.50 0.62 -4.73
CA ARG A 180 -7.19 -0.31 -3.82
C ARG A 180 -6.26 -0.89 -2.75
N ASP A 181 -5.03 -1.25 -3.13
CA ASP A 181 -4.06 -2.03 -2.33
C ASP A 181 -4.74 -3.25 -1.68
N ARG A 182 -4.24 -3.75 -0.55
CA ARG A 182 -4.77 -4.92 0.14
C ARG A 182 -6.17 -4.66 0.72
N PRO A 183 -7.22 -5.36 0.23
CA PRO A 183 -8.55 -5.28 0.84
C PRO A 183 -8.58 -5.82 2.26
N TYR A 184 -9.47 -5.26 3.08
CA TYR A 184 -9.68 -5.65 4.48
C TYR A 184 -8.45 -5.47 5.38
N HIS A 185 -7.56 -4.54 5.04
CA HIS A 185 -6.40 -4.22 5.87
C HIS A 185 -6.34 -2.72 6.17
N PRO A 186 -6.48 -2.29 7.44
CA PRO A 186 -6.61 -0.86 7.79
C PRO A 186 -5.37 -0.02 7.47
N LEU A 187 -4.20 -0.66 7.45
CA LEU A 187 -2.92 -0.02 7.12
C LEU A 187 -2.46 -0.30 5.68
N ALA A 188 -3.35 -0.67 4.76
CA ALA A 188 -2.94 -1.00 3.39
C ALA A 188 -2.19 0.14 2.70
N LYS A 189 -2.61 1.39 2.96
CA LYS A 189 -1.98 2.58 2.38
C LYS A 189 -0.66 2.97 3.03
N LEU A 190 -0.40 2.50 4.24
CA LEU A 190 0.79 2.87 4.96
C LEU A 190 2.05 2.29 4.30
N LYS A 191 2.93 3.18 3.85
CA LYS A 191 4.28 2.89 3.36
C LYS A 191 5.30 3.54 4.32
N GLU A 192 5.71 2.79 5.34
CA GLU A 192 6.60 3.31 6.39
C GLU A 192 8.03 3.45 5.88
N GLY A 193 8.64 4.60 6.17
CA GLY A 193 9.97 4.98 5.69
C GLY A 193 9.94 6.01 4.57
N LEU A 194 8.77 6.27 3.97
CA LEU A 194 8.60 7.34 2.99
C LEU A 194 8.13 8.64 3.67
N SER A 195 8.77 9.75 3.34
CA SER A 195 8.19 11.08 3.51
C SER A 195 6.98 11.28 2.58
N GLN A 196 6.22 12.36 2.75
CA GLN A 196 5.08 12.67 1.88
C GLN A 196 5.49 12.89 0.42
N GLN A 197 6.62 13.58 0.19
CA GLN A 197 7.13 13.80 -1.17
C GLN A 197 7.55 12.48 -1.82
N GLU A 198 8.25 11.62 -1.08
CA GLU A 198 8.66 10.31 -1.57
C GLU A 198 7.48 9.36 -1.80
N TYR A 199 6.44 9.46 -0.98
CA TYR A 199 5.19 8.75 -1.20
C TYR A 199 4.60 9.12 -2.56
N MET A 200 4.51 10.41 -2.88
CA MET A 200 4.04 10.87 -4.18
C MET A 200 4.98 10.50 -5.34
N GLN A 201 6.29 10.43 -5.08
CA GLN A 201 7.28 10.10 -6.10
C GLN A 201 7.35 8.60 -6.42
N TYR A 202 7.18 7.73 -5.41
CA TYR A 202 7.47 6.29 -5.55
C TYR A 202 6.24 5.40 -5.52
N CYS A 203 5.10 5.88 -5.01
CA CYS A 203 3.87 5.08 -5.01
C CYS A 203 3.23 5.08 -6.42
N PRO A 204 2.74 3.92 -6.88
CA PRO A 204 2.21 3.75 -8.23
C PRO A 204 1.04 4.69 -8.53
N GLU A 205 0.23 5.02 -7.55
CA GLU A 205 -0.98 5.84 -7.70
C GLU A 205 -0.70 7.17 -8.40
N PHE A 206 0.50 7.75 -8.23
CA PHE A 206 0.89 9.03 -8.81
C PHE A 206 1.60 8.92 -10.16
N ALA A 207 1.95 7.71 -10.60
CA ALA A 207 2.61 7.39 -11.87
C ALA A 207 3.79 8.31 -12.24
N GLN A 208 4.60 8.69 -11.25
CA GLN A 208 5.79 9.51 -11.48
C GLN A 208 6.89 8.69 -12.16
N GLU A 209 7.61 9.32 -13.08
CA GLU A 209 8.79 8.72 -13.71
C GLU A 209 9.95 8.68 -12.70
N LEU A 210 10.56 7.51 -12.55
CA LEU A 210 11.66 7.28 -11.63
C LEU A 210 13.01 7.52 -12.29
N SER A 211 13.89 8.22 -11.58
CA SER A 211 15.30 8.35 -11.91
C SER A 211 16.07 7.21 -11.24
N ILE A 212 16.47 6.20 -12.02
CA ILE A 212 17.13 5.00 -11.51
C ILE A 212 18.64 5.24 -11.44
N HIS A 213 19.19 5.02 -10.26
CA HIS A 213 20.63 5.11 -10.00
C HIS A 213 21.32 3.82 -10.38
N TRP A 214 22.61 3.92 -10.71
CA TRP A 214 23.43 2.78 -11.10
C TRP A 214 24.68 2.68 -10.24
N VAL A 215 25.05 1.46 -9.90
CA VAL A 215 26.28 1.14 -9.16
C VAL A 215 27.00 0.06 -9.93
N ALA A 216 28.28 0.27 -10.23
CA ALA A 216 29.14 -0.78 -10.73
C ALA A 216 29.60 -1.66 -9.58
N VAL A 217 29.31 -2.95 -9.65
CA VAL A 217 29.62 -3.91 -8.58
C VAL A 217 30.56 -4.98 -9.14
N HIS A 218 31.60 -5.34 -8.39
CA HIS A 218 32.62 -6.28 -8.82
C HIS A 218 32.00 -7.66 -9.09
N LYS A 219 32.22 -8.21 -10.29
CA LYS A 219 31.51 -9.41 -10.77
C LYS A 219 31.72 -10.64 -9.88
N ASP A 220 32.90 -10.76 -9.26
CA ASP A 220 33.24 -11.89 -8.37
C ASP A 220 32.53 -11.83 -7.01
N LYS A 221 31.83 -10.74 -6.70
CA LYS A 221 31.00 -10.60 -5.49
C LYS A 221 29.50 -10.79 -5.77
N MET A 222 29.15 -11.17 -7.00
CA MET A 222 27.77 -11.35 -7.41
C MET A 222 27.34 -12.82 -7.44
N MET A 223 26.04 -13.03 -7.34
CA MET A 223 25.37 -14.27 -7.66
C MET A 223 24.31 -14.02 -8.73
N PHE A 224 24.13 -14.98 -9.62
CA PHE A 224 23.18 -14.89 -10.74
C PHE A 224 22.27 -16.13 -10.74
N GLY A 225 21.10 -16.01 -11.36
CA GLY A 225 20.23 -17.17 -11.61
C GLY A 225 20.82 -18.08 -12.68
N GLU A 226 20.40 -19.35 -12.72
CA GLU A 226 20.90 -20.35 -13.67
C GLU A 226 20.65 -19.95 -15.12
N GLY A 227 19.60 -19.17 -15.40
CA GLY A 227 19.28 -18.64 -16.74
C GLY A 227 20.21 -17.55 -17.28
N VAL A 228 21.22 -17.10 -16.53
CA VAL A 228 22.18 -16.06 -16.96
C VAL A 228 23.45 -16.73 -17.48
N GLU A 229 23.49 -16.99 -18.79
CA GLU A 229 24.63 -17.62 -19.47
C GLU A 229 25.79 -16.64 -19.71
N ASN A 230 25.48 -15.38 -19.99
CA ASN A 230 26.47 -14.33 -20.20
C ASN A 230 26.08 -13.04 -19.48
N ILE A 231 26.70 -12.80 -18.32
CA ILE A 231 26.42 -11.66 -17.44
C ILE A 231 26.61 -10.30 -18.15
N PHE A 232 27.52 -10.19 -19.11
CA PHE A 232 27.78 -8.93 -19.81
C PHE A 232 26.73 -8.62 -20.88
N LYS A 233 26.03 -9.64 -21.39
CA LYS A 233 24.98 -9.51 -22.42
C LYS A 233 23.56 -9.54 -21.84
N GLN A 234 23.37 -10.19 -20.69
CA GLN A 234 22.06 -10.39 -20.04
C GLN A 234 21.89 -9.56 -18.75
N GLN A 235 22.72 -8.53 -18.54
CA GLN A 235 22.59 -7.61 -17.42
C GLN A 235 21.44 -6.60 -17.64
N PRO A 236 20.88 -6.01 -16.56
CA PRO A 236 19.79 -5.04 -16.66
C PRO A 236 20.07 -3.84 -17.57
N SER A 237 21.33 -3.39 -17.65
CA SER A 237 21.71 -2.29 -18.55
C SER A 237 21.58 -2.65 -20.03
N GLU A 238 21.72 -3.93 -20.37
CA GLU A 238 21.56 -4.41 -21.75
C GLU A 238 20.08 -4.65 -22.12
N ILE A 239 19.23 -4.83 -21.12
CA ILE A 239 17.80 -5.09 -21.29
C ILE A 239 17.01 -3.77 -21.29
N PHE A 240 17.18 -2.96 -20.24
CA PHE A 240 16.26 -1.87 -19.93
C PHE A 240 16.71 -0.49 -20.40
N ILE A 241 18.00 -0.31 -20.74
CA ILE A 241 18.53 1.00 -21.17
C ILE A 241 18.54 1.10 -22.69
N PRO A 242 17.93 2.14 -23.30
CA PRO A 242 18.01 2.37 -24.74
C PRO A 242 19.45 2.42 -25.24
N ARG A 243 19.68 1.97 -26.49
CA ARG A 243 21.03 1.89 -27.08
C ARG A 243 21.83 3.21 -27.00
N ALA A 244 21.16 4.35 -27.16
CA ALA A 244 21.78 5.66 -27.09
C ALA A 244 22.31 6.00 -25.68
N GLU A 245 21.50 5.78 -24.64
CA GLU A 245 21.88 6.01 -23.24
C GLU A 245 22.92 4.99 -22.74
N ARG A 246 22.87 3.76 -23.25
CA ARG A 246 23.82 2.70 -22.90
C ARG A 246 25.26 3.07 -23.24
N TYR A 247 25.47 3.87 -24.28
CA TYR A 247 26.81 4.36 -24.63
C TYR A 247 27.39 5.24 -23.52
N GLN A 248 26.59 6.11 -22.90
CA GLN A 248 27.04 6.99 -21.82
C GLN A 248 27.45 6.17 -20.59
N LEU A 249 26.64 5.20 -20.19
CA LEU A 249 26.96 4.28 -19.10
C LEU A 249 28.26 3.49 -19.39
N LYS A 250 28.41 2.94 -20.60
CA LYS A 250 29.62 2.22 -21.00
C LYS A 250 30.85 3.12 -21.03
N GLN A 251 30.70 4.37 -21.47
CA GLN A 251 31.78 5.34 -21.49
C GLN A 251 32.24 5.68 -20.07
N GLU A 252 31.31 5.91 -19.13
CA GLU A 252 31.66 6.14 -17.73
C GLU A 252 32.40 4.93 -17.14
N MET A 253 31.88 3.72 -17.36
CA MET A 253 32.53 2.47 -16.90
C MET A 253 33.95 2.33 -17.45
N PHE A 254 34.15 2.61 -18.73
CA PHE A 254 35.46 2.54 -19.39
C PHE A 254 36.43 3.59 -18.85
N GLN A 255 36.00 4.84 -18.72
CA GLN A 255 36.83 5.94 -18.19
C GLN A 255 37.30 5.68 -16.76
N ARG A 256 36.51 4.93 -16.00
CA ARG A 256 36.83 4.54 -14.61
C ARG A 256 37.56 3.19 -14.51
N GLY A 257 37.85 2.51 -15.63
CA GLY A 257 38.53 1.22 -15.65
C GLY A 257 37.70 0.05 -15.11
N LEU A 258 36.38 0.16 -15.14
CA LEU A 258 35.45 -0.79 -14.51
C LEU A 258 34.85 -1.81 -15.49
N ASN A 259 34.97 -1.59 -16.81
CA ASN A 259 34.22 -2.32 -17.84
C ASN A 259 34.51 -3.84 -17.91
N GLU A 260 35.68 -4.29 -17.48
CA GLU A 260 36.06 -5.72 -17.54
C GLU A 260 35.81 -6.48 -16.22
N THR A 261 35.73 -5.75 -15.11
CA THR A 261 35.71 -6.31 -13.74
C THR A 261 34.38 -6.12 -13.03
N HIS A 262 33.60 -5.11 -13.43
CA HIS A 262 32.34 -4.75 -12.77
C HIS A 262 31.15 -4.86 -13.71
N ILE A 263 29.99 -5.10 -13.12
CA ILE A 263 28.69 -5.09 -13.79
C ILE A 263 27.87 -3.92 -13.23
N ALA A 264 27.27 -3.13 -14.12
CA ALA A 264 26.43 -2.00 -13.73
C ALA A 264 25.05 -2.51 -13.30
N MET A 265 24.68 -2.27 -12.04
CA MET A 265 23.44 -2.71 -11.44
C MET A 265 22.53 -1.53 -11.08
N PRO A 266 21.24 -1.58 -11.44
CA PRO A 266 20.29 -0.54 -11.07
C PRO A 266 19.91 -0.64 -9.59
N ILE A 267 19.73 0.51 -8.95
CA ILE A 267 19.25 0.65 -7.58
C ILE A 267 18.06 1.61 -7.56
N HIS A 268 17.01 1.24 -6.82
CA HIS A 268 15.85 2.11 -6.63
C HIS A 268 16.29 3.44 -5.99
N PRO A 269 15.82 4.62 -6.45
CA PRO A 269 16.27 5.92 -5.95
C PRO A 269 16.21 6.04 -4.42
N TRP A 270 15.07 5.71 -3.80
CA TRP A 270 14.96 5.68 -2.34
C TRP A 270 16.02 4.77 -1.67
N GLN A 271 16.29 3.59 -2.24
CA GLN A 271 17.27 2.66 -1.70
C GLN A 271 18.69 3.24 -1.81
N PHE A 272 18.98 3.89 -2.94
CA PHE A 272 20.27 4.51 -3.21
C PHE A 272 20.53 5.70 -2.26
N GLU A 273 19.55 6.54 -2.00
CA GLU A 273 19.72 7.72 -1.15
C GLU A 273 19.77 7.36 0.35
N HIS A 274 18.88 6.49 0.82
CA HIS A 274 18.69 6.28 2.25
C HIS A 274 19.57 5.18 2.85
N LEU A 275 19.80 4.11 2.09
CA LEU A 275 20.32 2.85 2.61
C LEU A 275 21.66 2.47 2.00
N PHE A 276 21.88 2.74 0.71
CA PHE A 276 23.09 2.29 0.02
C PHE A 276 24.40 2.81 0.66
N PRO A 277 24.58 4.11 0.96
CA PRO A 277 25.81 4.62 1.58
C PRO A 277 26.05 4.07 2.99
N LYS A 278 24.99 3.64 3.68
CA LYS A 278 25.07 3.12 5.06
C LYS A 278 25.45 1.64 5.08
N PHE A 279 24.85 0.84 4.20
CA PHE A 279 25.07 -0.61 4.18
C PHE A 279 26.23 -1.05 3.31
N TYR A 280 26.67 -0.24 2.34
CA TYR A 280 27.74 -0.57 1.40
C TYR A 280 28.98 0.33 1.58
N ALA A 281 29.14 0.99 2.72
CA ALA A 281 30.29 1.88 2.97
C ALA A 281 31.64 1.16 2.80
N ASP A 282 31.77 -0.02 3.40
CA ASP A 282 32.98 -0.84 3.32
C ASP A 282 33.20 -1.36 1.89
N ASP A 283 32.15 -1.85 1.23
CA ASP A 283 32.23 -2.28 -0.17
C ASP A 283 32.64 -1.14 -1.11
N ILE A 284 32.27 0.10 -0.81
CA ILE A 284 32.72 1.29 -1.56
C ILE A 284 34.21 1.57 -1.29
N ALA A 285 34.62 1.53 -0.01
CA ALA A 285 36.00 1.76 0.38
C ALA A 285 36.95 0.71 -0.22
N ASP A 286 36.51 -0.54 -0.30
CA ASP A 286 37.26 -1.67 -0.84
C ASP A 286 37.22 -1.76 -2.38
N GLY A 287 36.50 -0.85 -3.05
CA GLY A 287 36.35 -0.87 -4.52
C GLY A 287 35.52 -2.04 -5.04
N VAL A 288 34.72 -2.69 -4.20
CA VAL A 288 33.72 -3.68 -4.61
C VAL A 288 32.53 -2.99 -5.28
N CYS A 289 32.14 -1.82 -4.78
CA CYS A 289 31.00 -1.04 -5.23
C CYS A 289 31.42 0.37 -5.64
N HIS A 290 31.01 0.80 -6.83
CA HIS A 290 31.28 2.13 -7.35
C HIS A 290 29.96 2.80 -7.77
N PRO A 291 29.44 3.76 -6.99
CA PRO A 291 28.33 4.60 -7.42
C PRO A 291 28.68 5.30 -8.74
N LEU A 292 27.77 5.25 -9.70
CA LEU A 292 27.93 5.88 -11.01
C LEU A 292 27.15 7.20 -11.05
N ASN A 293 27.62 8.13 -11.89
CA ASN A 293 26.93 9.39 -12.16
C ASN A 293 25.79 9.20 -13.15
N PHE A 294 25.84 8.14 -13.97
CA PHE A 294 24.77 7.79 -14.89
C PHE A 294 23.45 7.51 -14.16
N ILE A 295 22.38 8.15 -14.64
CA ILE A 295 21.00 7.98 -14.16
C ILE A 295 20.13 7.69 -15.38
N SER A 296 19.32 6.64 -15.30
CA SER A 296 18.36 6.31 -16.36
C SER A 296 16.93 6.68 -15.98
N LYS A 297 16.11 7.01 -16.99
CA LYS A 297 14.69 7.34 -16.83
C LYS A 297 13.80 6.31 -17.56
N GLY A 298 12.51 6.58 -17.69
CA GLY A 298 11.56 5.71 -18.38
C GLY A 298 11.08 4.53 -17.55
N MET A 299 11.17 4.60 -16.22
CA MET A 299 10.72 3.57 -15.29
C MET A 299 9.60 4.10 -14.40
N TYR A 300 8.58 3.28 -14.15
CA TYR A 300 7.41 3.65 -13.33
C TYR A 300 7.11 2.54 -12.32
N ALA A 301 6.69 2.91 -11.11
CA ALA A 301 6.28 1.94 -10.11
C ALA A 301 5.02 1.17 -10.55
N SER A 302 5.03 -0.15 -10.36
CA SER A 302 3.82 -1.00 -10.35
C SER A 302 3.12 -0.96 -8.99
N ALA A 303 1.99 -1.65 -8.82
CA ALA A 303 1.27 -1.82 -7.56
C ALA A 303 2.17 -2.32 -6.41
N SER A 304 3.25 -3.03 -6.73
CA SER A 304 4.22 -3.50 -5.74
C SER A 304 5.22 -2.43 -5.26
N MET A 305 5.25 -1.26 -5.90
CA MET A 305 6.25 -0.18 -5.86
C MET A 305 7.64 -0.57 -6.36
N ARG A 306 8.05 -1.83 -6.13
CA ARG A 306 9.43 -2.29 -6.32
C ARG A 306 9.66 -3.08 -7.61
N SER A 307 8.60 -3.56 -8.25
CA SER A 307 8.64 -3.96 -9.66
C SER A 307 8.38 -2.71 -10.50
N LEU A 308 9.32 -2.37 -11.36
CA LEU A 308 9.28 -1.19 -12.20
C LEU A 308 8.91 -1.56 -13.63
N LEU A 309 8.02 -0.77 -14.21
CA LEU A 309 7.53 -0.91 -15.56
C LEU A 309 8.29 0.04 -16.47
N SER A 310 8.92 -0.52 -17.50
CA SER A 310 9.65 0.28 -18.49
C SER A 310 8.68 0.90 -19.50
N LYS A 311 9.01 2.11 -19.94
CA LYS A 311 8.37 2.77 -21.08
C LYS A 311 8.71 2.08 -22.40
N ASN A 312 9.89 1.45 -22.48
CA ASN A 312 10.49 0.98 -23.72
C ASN A 312 10.51 -0.55 -23.84
N VAL A 313 10.43 -1.28 -22.73
CA VAL A 313 10.43 -2.75 -22.66
C VAL A 313 9.14 -3.18 -21.97
N LEU A 314 8.19 -3.72 -22.73
CA LEU A 314 6.81 -3.90 -22.25
C LEU A 314 6.56 -5.31 -21.72
N GLU A 315 7.36 -6.26 -22.16
CA GLU A 315 7.27 -7.69 -21.88
C GLU A 315 7.94 -8.05 -20.55
N GLU A 316 8.78 -7.15 -20.01
CA GLU A 316 9.59 -7.38 -18.82
C GLU A 316 9.42 -6.27 -17.78
N SER A 317 9.66 -6.62 -16.51
CA SER A 317 9.67 -5.66 -15.40
C SER A 317 10.98 -5.74 -14.64
N LEU A 318 11.49 -4.59 -14.20
CA LEU A 318 12.71 -4.51 -13.41
C LEU A 318 12.36 -4.51 -11.92
N LYS A 319 12.68 -5.59 -11.20
CA LYS A 319 12.36 -5.70 -9.78
C LYS A 319 13.57 -5.37 -8.90
N LEU A 320 13.45 -4.32 -8.10
CA LEU A 320 14.53 -3.81 -7.25
C LEU A 320 14.17 -3.96 -5.75
N PRO A 321 15.17 -4.06 -4.85
CA PRO A 321 14.92 -3.90 -3.42
C PRO A 321 14.51 -2.46 -3.08
N ILE A 322 13.61 -2.31 -2.11
CA ILE A 322 13.31 -1.04 -1.45
C ILE A 322 13.08 -1.30 0.05
N GLY A 323 13.87 -0.68 0.91
CA GLY A 323 13.89 -0.95 2.35
C GLY A 323 12.77 -0.32 3.18
N ILE A 324 11.63 -0.02 2.57
CA ILE A 324 10.42 0.47 3.26
C ILE A 324 9.60 -0.69 3.84
N LYS A 325 8.72 -0.41 4.80
CA LYS A 325 7.71 -1.38 5.25
C LYS A 325 6.36 -1.08 4.62
N ALA A 326 5.67 -2.14 4.22
CA ALA A 326 4.25 -2.07 3.86
C ALA A 326 3.57 -3.35 4.35
N LEU A 327 2.36 -3.23 4.90
CA LEU A 327 1.65 -4.31 5.59
C LEU A 327 2.52 -4.98 6.68
N GLY A 328 3.25 -4.17 7.46
CA GLY A 328 4.14 -4.63 8.53
C GLY A 328 5.41 -5.36 8.08
N SER A 329 5.66 -5.51 6.78
CA SER A 329 6.80 -6.26 6.24
C SER A 329 7.75 -5.40 5.41
N LEU A 330 9.06 -5.59 5.61
CA LEU A 330 10.10 -4.96 4.80
C LEU A 330 10.03 -5.44 3.34
N ARG A 331 10.22 -4.53 2.39
CA ARG A 331 10.12 -4.81 0.94
C ARG A 331 11.46 -5.12 0.26
N PHE A 332 12.33 -5.87 0.93
CA PHE A 332 13.60 -6.38 0.37
C PHE A 332 13.44 -7.69 -0.43
N LEU A 333 14.50 -8.11 -1.13
CA LEU A 333 14.55 -9.32 -1.97
C LEU A 333 15.62 -10.29 -1.43
N PRO A 334 15.26 -11.24 -0.55
CA PRO A 334 16.22 -12.24 -0.07
C PRO A 334 16.69 -13.15 -1.21
N ILE A 335 17.99 -13.44 -1.27
CA ILE A 335 18.61 -14.31 -2.30
C ILE A 335 17.91 -15.67 -2.38
N VAL A 336 17.65 -16.30 -1.23
CA VAL A 336 16.94 -17.60 -1.17
C VAL A 336 15.55 -17.56 -1.83
N LYS A 337 14.85 -16.42 -1.79
CA LYS A 337 13.54 -16.29 -2.42
C LYS A 337 13.65 -16.14 -3.94
N MET A 338 14.74 -15.58 -4.45
CA MET A 338 15.01 -15.54 -5.90
C MET A 338 15.33 -16.93 -6.43
N ILE A 339 16.18 -17.70 -5.73
CA ILE A 339 16.50 -19.10 -6.06
C ILE A 339 15.23 -19.97 -6.05
N ASN A 340 14.37 -19.83 -5.03
CA ASN A 340 13.11 -20.56 -4.98
C ASN A 340 12.14 -20.12 -6.10
N GLY A 341 12.18 -18.85 -6.49
CA GLY A 341 11.40 -18.33 -7.62
C GLY A 341 11.75 -19.02 -8.93
N GLU A 342 13.04 -19.19 -9.22
CA GLU A 342 13.54 -19.91 -10.40
C GLU A 342 13.07 -21.38 -10.43
N LYS A 343 13.22 -22.09 -9.30
CA LYS A 343 12.75 -23.48 -9.16
C LYS A 343 11.23 -23.59 -9.35
N ASN A 344 10.47 -22.67 -8.77
CA ASN A 344 9.01 -22.65 -8.91
C ASN A 344 8.58 -22.35 -10.35
N GLN A 345 9.27 -21.43 -11.04
CA GLN A 345 8.99 -21.15 -12.45
C GLN A 345 9.22 -22.39 -13.31
N LYS A 346 10.31 -23.12 -13.11
CA LYS A 346 10.58 -24.38 -13.82
C LYS A 346 9.46 -25.41 -13.62
N LEU A 347 8.98 -25.57 -12.38
CA LEU A 347 7.87 -26.46 -12.07
C LEU A 347 6.57 -26.03 -12.79
N LEU A 348 6.26 -24.73 -12.78
CA LEU A 348 5.06 -24.20 -13.45
C LEU A 348 5.14 -24.37 -14.99
N GLN A 349 6.32 -24.21 -15.58
CA GLN A 349 6.52 -24.45 -17.02
C GLN A 349 6.32 -25.92 -17.37
N GLN A 350 6.81 -26.85 -16.54
CA GLN A 350 6.59 -28.28 -16.72
C GLN A 350 5.11 -28.67 -16.58
N ALA A 351 4.38 -28.06 -15.65
CA ALA A 351 2.95 -28.34 -15.46
C ALA A 351 2.07 -27.76 -16.57
N LYS A 352 2.56 -26.77 -17.33
CA LYS A 352 1.85 -26.17 -18.47
C LYS A 352 1.98 -27.02 -19.74
N ALA A 353 3.11 -27.71 -19.90
CA ALA A 353 3.40 -28.58 -21.04
C ALA A 353 2.62 -29.90 -20.93
#